data_AF-A0A2S0WS20-F1
#
_entry.id   AF-A0A2S0WS20-F1
#
_cell.length_a   1.000
_cell.length_b   1.000
_cell.length_c   1.000
_cell.angle_alpha   90.00
_cell.angle_beta   90.00
_cell.angle_gamma   90.00
#
_symmetry.space_group_name_H-M   'P 1'
#
loop_
_entity.id
_entity.type
_entity.pdbx_description
1 polymer ?
#
loop_
_entity_poly.entity_id
_entity_poly.type
_entity_poly.pdbx_seq_one_letter_code
_entity_poly.pdbx_strand_id
1 'polypeptide(L)'
;MYGVPSGEESSPRTTPDAVTSLEPGDVFVFGSGATGGHTGGAARLAVERFGAERGVSEGLRGNSYAIPTMQGLDVLGAAATRFVQFAAEHPERVFWLTRVGCGHAGFSDADVAPLFADAPENVVRPKGW
;
A
#
# COMPACT_ATOMS: atom_id res chain seq x y z
N MET A 1 -29.27 -26.46 -26.94
CA MET A 1 -29.31 -26.47 -25.45
C MET A 1 -28.22 -25.50 -25.01
N TYR A 2 -28.62 -24.40 -24.37
CA TYR A 2 -27.72 -23.32 -23.95
C TYR A 2 -26.85 -23.76 -22.78
N GLY A 3 -25.61 -23.27 -22.75
CA GLY A 3 -24.70 -23.46 -21.63
C GLY A 3 -23.34 -22.83 -21.91
N VAL A 4 -23.30 -21.50 -22.03
CA VAL A 4 -22.05 -20.75 -21.82
C VAL A 4 -21.86 -20.73 -20.30
N PRO A 5 -20.75 -21.24 -19.74
CA PRO A 5 -20.50 -21.06 -18.31
C PRO A 5 -20.34 -19.57 -18.05
N SER A 6 -21.15 -19.08 -17.11
CA SER A 6 -21.17 -17.72 -16.61
C SER A 6 -19.75 -17.27 -16.28
N GLY A 7 -19.33 -16.14 -16.84
CA GLY A 7 -18.15 -15.44 -16.35
C GLY A 7 -18.37 -15.16 -14.87
N GLU A 8 -17.52 -15.71 -14.00
CA GLU A 8 -17.38 -15.15 -12.67
C GLU A 8 -16.85 -13.73 -12.87
N GLU A 9 -17.70 -12.75 -12.64
CA GLU A 9 -17.30 -11.36 -12.50
C GLU A 9 -16.40 -11.31 -11.26
N SER A 10 -15.08 -11.41 -11.51
CA SER A 10 -14.05 -11.31 -10.49
C SER A 10 -14.27 -10.00 -9.75
N SER A 11 -14.72 -10.07 -8.50
CA SER A 11 -14.84 -8.88 -7.65
C SER A 11 -13.50 -8.14 -7.64
N PRO A 12 -13.48 -6.80 -7.70
CA PRO A 12 -12.23 -6.06 -7.68
C PRO A 12 -11.43 -6.46 -6.43
N ARG A 13 -10.16 -6.82 -6.63
CA ARG A 13 -9.26 -7.12 -5.51
C ARG A 13 -9.18 -5.87 -4.64
N THR A 14 -9.39 -6.03 -3.34
CA THR A 14 -9.20 -4.97 -2.35
C THR A 14 -8.22 -5.46 -1.29
N THR A 15 -7.38 -4.56 -0.79
CA THR A 15 -6.45 -4.89 0.29
C THR A 15 -7.26 -5.19 1.55
N PRO A 16 -7.11 -6.37 2.15
CA PRO A 16 -7.77 -6.69 3.41
C PRO A 16 -7.21 -5.82 4.54
N ASP A 17 -8.00 -5.61 5.59
CA ASP A 17 -7.57 -4.84 6.77
C ASP A 17 -6.32 -5.44 7.43
N ALA A 18 -6.11 -6.76 7.28
CA ALA A 18 -4.92 -7.47 7.70
C ALA A 18 -4.34 -8.29 6.55
N VAL A 19 -3.23 -7.83 5.97
CA VAL A 19 -2.44 -8.61 5.01
C VAL A 19 -1.55 -9.57 5.80
N THR A 20 -1.85 -10.87 5.78
CA THR A 20 -1.12 -11.88 6.55
C THR A 20 -0.02 -12.61 5.77
N SER A 21 -0.06 -12.52 4.45
CA SER A 21 0.87 -13.16 3.52
C SER A 21 0.92 -12.38 2.20
N LEU A 22 1.98 -12.59 1.43
CA LEU A 22 2.19 -12.03 0.09
C LEU A 22 2.52 -13.18 -0.87
N GLU A 23 2.01 -13.10 -2.10
CA GLU A 23 2.50 -13.96 -3.18
C GLU A 23 3.94 -13.55 -3.57
N PRO A 24 4.71 -14.43 -4.22
CA PRO A 24 6.04 -14.08 -4.69
C PRO A 24 6.00 -12.87 -5.64
N GLY A 25 6.72 -11.81 -5.29
CA GLY A 25 6.80 -10.57 -6.07
C GLY A 25 5.80 -9.49 -5.65
N ASP A 26 4.83 -9.83 -4.79
CA ASP A 26 3.92 -8.85 -4.21
C ASP A 26 4.64 -7.98 -3.18
N VAL A 27 4.17 -6.74 -3.06
CA VAL A 27 4.77 -5.72 -2.20
C VAL A 27 3.72 -5.18 -1.24
N PHE A 28 4.02 -5.24 0.05
CA PHE A 28 3.20 -4.64 1.10
C PHE A 28 3.51 -3.15 1.23
N VAL A 29 2.51 -2.28 1.02
CA VAL A 29 2.71 -0.83 1.06
C VAL A 29 2.13 -0.25 2.35
N PHE A 30 2.98 0.42 3.13
CA PHE A 30 2.66 0.84 4.49
C PHE A 30 3.11 2.27 4.79
N GLY A 31 2.40 2.89 5.74
CA GLY A 31 2.78 4.20 6.26
C GLY A 31 3.95 4.09 7.24
N SER A 32 4.99 4.88 7.02
CA SER A 32 6.17 4.98 7.88
C SER A 32 6.18 6.26 8.71
N GLY A 33 6.87 6.20 9.84
CA GLY A 33 7.23 7.37 10.64
C GLY A 33 8.48 8.09 10.11
N ALA A 34 8.68 9.34 10.52
CA ALA A 34 9.80 10.20 10.09
C ALA A 34 11.18 9.53 10.24
N THR A 35 11.37 8.74 11.30
CA THR A 35 12.64 8.10 11.64
C THR A 35 12.74 6.65 11.16
N GLY A 36 11.71 6.10 10.49
CA GLY A 36 11.71 4.70 10.05
C GLY A 36 11.72 3.68 11.20
N GLY A 37 11.27 4.06 12.40
CA GLY A 37 11.34 3.20 13.59
C GLY A 37 10.51 1.91 13.49
N HIS A 38 9.41 1.91 12.74
CA HIS A 38 8.57 0.74 12.42
C HIS A 38 8.23 -0.14 13.63
N THR A 39 7.72 0.45 14.71
CA THR A 39 7.44 -0.26 15.98
C THR A 39 5.97 -0.58 16.22
N GLY A 40 5.04 -0.08 15.41
CA GLY A 40 3.59 -0.31 15.56
C GLY A 40 2.85 -0.54 14.24
N GLY A 41 1.67 -1.14 14.34
CA GLY A 41 0.73 -1.34 13.23
C GLY A 41 1.34 -2.02 12.00
N ALA A 42 0.95 -1.53 10.81
CA ALA A 42 1.44 -2.03 9.53
C ALA A 42 2.97 -1.95 9.40
N ALA A 43 3.62 -0.92 9.95
CA ALA A 43 5.07 -0.77 9.86
C ALA A 43 5.82 -1.87 10.62
N ARG A 44 5.34 -2.26 11.80
CA ARG A 44 5.90 -3.41 12.53
C ARG A 44 5.74 -4.70 11.75
N LEU A 45 4.55 -4.92 11.19
CA LEU A 45 4.26 -6.12 10.39
C LEU A 45 5.18 -6.20 9.16
N ALA A 46 5.43 -5.08 8.49
CA ALA A 46 6.32 -5.00 7.34
C ALA A 46 7.75 -5.48 7.68
N VAL A 47 8.28 -5.09 8.84
CA VAL A 47 9.60 -5.55 9.32
C VAL A 47 9.56 -7.03 9.69
N GLU A 48 8.54 -7.47 10.43
CA GLU A 48 8.46 -8.83 10.94
C GLU A 48 8.21 -9.89 9.86
N ARG A 49 7.52 -9.53 8.77
CA ARG A 49 7.02 -10.51 7.79
C ARG A 49 7.42 -10.26 6.35
N PHE A 50 7.66 -9.02 5.97
CA PHE A 50 7.75 -8.63 4.55
C PHE A 50 9.09 -7.95 4.20
N GLY A 51 10.08 -8.03 5.10
CA GLY A 51 11.45 -7.63 4.81
C GLY A 51 11.69 -6.11 4.79
N ALA A 52 10.82 -5.31 5.40
CA ALA A 52 11.11 -3.89 5.57
C ALA A 52 12.33 -3.69 6.48
N GLU A 53 13.18 -2.72 6.14
CA GLU A 53 14.34 -2.35 6.95
C GLU A 53 13.98 -1.22 7.93
N ARG A 54 14.43 -1.35 9.18
CA ARG A 54 14.32 -0.26 10.17
C ARG A 54 15.24 0.89 9.77
N GLY A 55 14.81 2.13 10.04
CA GLY A 55 15.54 3.35 9.68
C GLY A 55 15.32 3.81 8.23
N VAL A 56 14.62 3.02 7.41
CA VAL A 56 14.22 3.42 6.05
C VAL A 56 12.79 3.94 6.08
N SER A 57 12.62 5.25 5.84
CA SER A 57 11.32 5.91 5.87
C SER A 57 10.60 5.88 4.51
N GLU A 58 11.28 5.63 3.40
CA GLU A 58 10.66 5.65 2.08
C GLU A 58 11.27 4.61 1.12
N GLY A 59 10.41 4.06 0.25
CA GLY A 59 10.82 3.22 -0.87
C GLY A 59 10.78 1.72 -0.60
N LEU A 60 11.18 0.94 -1.62
CA LEU A 60 11.15 -0.52 -1.60
C LEU A 60 12.32 -1.08 -0.77
N ARG A 61 12.01 -1.98 0.18
CA ARG A 61 12.96 -2.87 0.89
C ARG A 61 12.30 -4.23 1.11
N GLY A 62 12.99 -5.29 0.70
CA GLY A 62 12.39 -6.62 0.64
C GLY A 62 11.11 -6.61 -0.20
N ASN A 63 10.04 -7.14 0.36
CA ASN A 63 8.70 -7.14 -0.22
C ASN A 63 7.82 -6.05 0.41
N SER A 64 8.40 -4.91 0.80
CA SER A 64 7.69 -3.81 1.44
C SER A 64 8.05 -2.47 0.82
N TYR A 65 7.07 -1.59 0.64
CA TYR A 65 7.29 -0.20 0.24
C TYR A 65 6.83 0.76 1.34
N ALA A 66 7.73 1.59 1.84
CA ALA A 66 7.44 2.57 2.87
C ALA A 66 6.99 3.91 2.26
N ILE A 67 5.93 4.50 2.80
CA ILE A 67 5.46 5.86 2.45
C ILE A 67 5.50 6.74 3.71
N PRO A 68 6.28 7.85 3.74
CA PRO A 68 6.33 8.75 4.90
C PRO A 68 4.99 9.43 5.16
N THR A 69 4.52 9.36 6.41
CA THR A 69 3.19 9.87 6.80
C THR A 69 3.18 10.92 7.91
N MET A 70 4.28 11.07 8.66
CA MET A 70 4.30 11.86 9.90
C MET A 70 4.76 13.32 9.72
N GLN A 71 4.87 13.81 8.48
CA GLN A 71 5.38 15.16 8.18
C GLN A 71 4.29 16.09 7.62
N GLY A 72 3.02 15.68 7.70
CA GLY A 72 1.89 16.43 7.16
C GLY A 72 1.40 15.90 5.81
N LEU A 73 0.20 16.37 5.41
CA LEU A 73 -0.51 15.89 4.23
C LEU A 73 0.23 16.22 2.92
N ASP A 74 0.92 17.37 2.84
CA ASP A 74 1.69 17.76 1.67
C ASP A 74 2.85 16.78 1.37
N VAL A 75 3.56 16.37 2.43
CA VAL A 75 4.67 15.40 2.30
C VAL A 75 4.13 14.02 1.94
N LEU A 76 3.02 13.61 2.56
CA LEU A 76 2.34 12.37 2.20
C LEU A 76 1.88 12.39 0.74
N GLY A 77 1.29 13.48 0.25
CA GLY A 77 0.87 13.63 -1.15
C GLY A 77 2.04 13.51 -2.11
N ALA A 78 3.16 14.21 -1.85
CA ALA A 78 4.35 14.09 -2.67
C ALA A 78 4.91 12.65 -2.68
N ALA A 79 4.87 11.95 -1.54
CA ALA A 79 5.30 10.56 -1.45
C ALA A 79 4.34 9.59 -2.15
N ALA A 80 3.02 9.82 -2.07
CA ALA A 80 2.02 9.07 -2.80
C ALA A 80 2.24 9.18 -4.31
N THR A 81 2.53 10.39 -4.82
CA THR A 81 2.88 10.60 -6.23
C THR A 81 4.10 9.77 -6.66
N ARG A 82 5.18 9.78 -5.85
CA ARG A 82 6.38 8.98 -6.14
C ARG A 82 6.10 7.48 -6.10
N PHE A 83 5.28 7.03 -5.15
CA PHE A 83 4.83 5.64 -5.09
C PHE A 83 4.01 5.25 -6.32
N VAL A 84 3.05 6.07 -6.75
CA VAL A 84 2.21 5.81 -7.92
C VAL A 84 3.06 5.70 -9.19
N GLN A 85 4.03 6.60 -9.36
CA GLN A 85 5.00 6.54 -10.46
C GLN A 85 5.82 5.24 -10.41
N PHE A 86 6.36 4.90 -9.24
CA PHE A 86 7.10 3.67 -9.04
C PHE A 86 6.26 2.42 -9.37
N ALA A 87 5.00 2.38 -8.92
CA ALA A 87 4.12 1.25 -9.22
C ALA A 87 3.85 1.10 -10.72
N ALA A 88 3.73 2.22 -11.45
CA ALA A 88 3.53 2.23 -12.89
C ALA A 88 4.76 1.76 -13.67
N GLU A 89 5.96 2.03 -13.16
CA GLU A 89 7.25 1.56 -13.71
C GLU A 89 7.51 0.06 -13.43
N HIS A 90 6.74 -0.53 -12.52
CA HIS A 90 6.89 -1.92 -12.05
C HIS A 90 5.60 -2.75 -12.22
N PRO A 91 5.06 -2.89 -13.46
CA PRO A 91 3.80 -3.59 -13.71
C PRO A 91 3.87 -5.10 -13.38
N GLU A 92 5.06 -5.67 -13.26
CA GLU A 92 5.30 -7.06 -12.86
C GLU A 92 5.06 -7.34 -11.37
N ARG A 93 4.83 -6.31 -10.55
CA ARG A 93 4.60 -6.40 -9.10
C ARG A 93 3.18 -5.99 -8.74
N VAL A 94 2.57 -6.67 -7.79
CA VAL A 94 1.30 -6.24 -7.17
C VAL A 94 1.58 -5.53 -5.86
N PHE A 95 1.05 -4.33 -5.70
CA PHE A 95 1.23 -3.50 -4.52
C PHE A 95 -0.04 -3.51 -3.67
N TRP A 96 0.03 -4.09 -2.47
CA TRP A 96 -1.06 -4.14 -1.52
C TRP A 96 -1.04 -2.90 -0.63
N LEU A 97 -1.77 -1.87 -1.05
CA LEU A 97 -1.87 -0.59 -0.36
C LEU A 97 -2.73 -0.73 0.90
N THR A 98 -2.12 -0.48 2.06
CA THR A 98 -2.84 -0.35 3.34
C THR A 98 -3.49 1.02 3.48
N ARG A 99 -4.29 1.26 4.53
CA ARG A 99 -4.77 2.60 4.88
C ARG A 99 -3.63 3.49 5.40
N VAL A 100 -2.72 3.86 4.50
CA VAL A 100 -1.54 4.70 4.77
C VAL A 100 -2.01 6.00 5.43
N GLY A 101 -1.33 6.43 6.50
CA GLY A 101 -1.63 7.69 7.19
C GLY A 101 -2.90 7.69 8.07
N CYS A 102 -3.80 6.72 7.95
CA CYS A 102 -5.09 6.75 8.66
C CYS A 102 -5.07 6.07 10.04
N GLY A 103 -3.97 5.39 10.37
CA GLY A 103 -3.72 4.82 11.69
C GLY A 103 -3.11 5.86 12.66
N HIS A 104 -1.80 5.77 12.88
CA HIS A 104 -1.12 6.61 13.87
C HIS A 104 -1.00 8.09 13.46
N ALA A 105 -0.93 8.40 12.16
CA ALA A 105 -0.85 9.80 11.69
C ALA A 105 -2.21 10.53 11.77
N GLY A 106 -3.31 9.78 11.86
CA GLY A 106 -4.64 10.31 12.17
C GLY A 106 -5.36 11.03 11.01
N PHE A 107 -4.89 10.88 9.77
CA PHE A 107 -5.63 11.40 8.61
C PHE A 107 -6.90 10.59 8.36
N SER A 108 -7.91 11.21 7.73
CA SER A 108 -9.10 10.48 7.32
C SER A 108 -8.90 9.80 5.96
N ASP A 109 -9.69 8.76 5.69
CA ASP A 109 -9.73 8.14 4.36
C ASP A 109 -10.05 9.19 3.26
N ALA A 110 -10.88 10.19 3.56
CA ALA A 110 -11.23 11.26 2.62
C ALA A 110 -10.06 12.19 2.30
N ASP A 111 -9.09 12.34 3.21
CA ASP A 111 -7.88 13.13 2.97
C ASP A 111 -6.85 12.35 2.14
N VAL A 112 -6.75 11.04 2.38
CA VAL A 112 -5.65 10.22 1.84
C VAL A 112 -6.02 9.46 0.57
N ALA A 113 -7.22 8.86 0.48
CA ALA A 113 -7.62 8.06 -0.68
C ALA A 113 -7.47 8.82 -2.03
N PRO A 114 -7.83 10.12 -2.13
CA PRO A 114 -7.64 10.88 -3.37
C PRO A 114 -6.18 11.00 -3.82
N LEU A 115 -5.19 10.89 -2.91
CA LEU A 115 -3.77 10.94 -3.24
C LEU A 115 -3.31 9.74 -4.08
N PHE A 116 -4.10 8.66 -4.09
CA PHE A 116 -3.84 7.44 -4.85
C PHE A 116 -4.86 7.21 -5.97
N ALA A 117 -5.63 8.24 -6.36
CA ALA A 117 -6.69 8.11 -7.37
C ALA A 117 -6.15 7.66 -8.73
N ASP A 118 -4.96 8.12 -9.10
CA ASP A 118 -4.27 7.81 -10.36
C ASP A 118 -3.37 6.55 -10.27
N ALA A 119 -3.51 5.76 -9.20
CA ALA A 119 -2.72 4.54 -9.05
C ALA A 119 -3.03 3.51 -10.15
N PRO A 120 -2.02 2.87 -10.74
CA PRO A 120 -2.20 1.86 -11.78
C PRO A 120 -2.91 0.60 -11.25
N GLU A 121 -3.36 -0.27 -12.16
CA GLU A 121 -4.16 -1.46 -11.84
C GLU A 121 -3.45 -2.46 -10.91
N ASN A 122 -2.12 -2.45 -10.90
CA ASN A 122 -1.30 -3.30 -10.04
C ASN A 122 -1.20 -2.77 -8.60
N VAL A 123 -1.81 -1.62 -8.29
CA VAL A 123 -2.01 -1.13 -6.92
C VAL A 123 -3.40 -1.54 -6.43
N VAL A 124 -3.41 -2.52 -5.53
CA VAL A 124 -4.63 -2.97 -4.87
C VAL A 124 -4.92 -2.05 -3.69
N ARG A 125 -6.09 -1.38 -3.72
CA ARG A 125 -6.49 -0.36 -2.73
C ARG A 125 -7.28 -0.95 -1.56
N PRO A 126 -7.27 -0.33 -0.37
CA PRO A 126 -8.16 -0.70 0.73
C PRO A 126 -9.64 -0.69 0.31
N LYS A 127 -10.45 -1.54 0.93
CA LYS A 127 -11.90 -1.51 0.70
C LYS A 127 -12.48 -0.15 1.10
N GLY A 128 -13.16 0.50 0.16
CA GLY A 128 -13.81 1.80 0.34
C GLY A 128 -12.94 3.01 -0.03
N TRP A 129 -11.73 2.78 -0.54
CA TRP A 129 -10.88 3.79 -1.20
C TRP A 129 -11.08 3.80 -2.72
#